data_AF-A0A358IDV4-F1
#
_entry.id   AF-A0A358IDV4-F1
#
_cell.length_a   1.000
_cell.length_b   1.000
_cell.length_c   1.000
_cell.angle_alpha   90.00
_cell.angle_beta   90.00
_cell.angle_gamma   90.00
#
_symmetry.space_group_name_H-M   'P 1'
#
loop_
_entity.id
_entity.type
_entity.pdbx_description
1 polymer ?
#
loop_
_entity_poly.entity_id
_entity_poly.type
_entity_poly.pdbx_seq_one_letter_code
_entity_poly.pdbx_strand_id
1 'polypeptide(L)'
;MLFRPIVESHVFPTLAYVAGPGEIGYYAQLSDYFKAHNIEMPIVWPRFSVATIEKKVGKVLKKFDVTLDDLQRPFHEIASGFAHDEIPIESKEAIGKLRASISEGVSELQVTVSAVDPTLRASAEQFRNQAFGTLKDLESKLAQAVKRKSAIALSQLEKAQVHLMPNGKPTERVQGPMYYLARYGGAFLDTLYERFEVDLDRPPDAGR
;
A
#
# COMPACT_ATOMS: atom_id res chain seq x y z
N MET A 1 -6.26 28.69 14.83
CA MET A 1 -6.06 27.31 15.36
C MET A 1 -4.92 27.23 16.38
N LEU A 2 -3.80 27.96 16.19
CA LEU A 2 -2.66 28.03 17.11
C LEU A 2 -2.98 28.28 18.60
N PHE A 3 -3.97 29.12 18.89
CA PHE A 3 -4.33 29.47 20.27
C PHE A 3 -5.29 28.48 20.95
N ARG A 4 -5.99 27.64 20.18
CA ARG A 4 -6.98 26.70 20.76
C ARG A 4 -6.34 25.76 21.80
N PRO A 5 -5.20 25.08 21.51
CA PRO A 5 -4.53 24.21 22.48
C PRO A 5 -4.14 24.90 23.79
N ILE A 6 -3.71 26.17 23.71
CA ILE A 6 -3.33 26.98 24.88
C ILE A 6 -4.56 27.27 25.73
N VAL A 7 -5.64 27.76 25.11
CA VAL A 7 -6.88 28.07 25.83
C VAL A 7 -7.47 26.79 26.45
N GLU A 8 -7.48 25.69 25.71
CA GLU A 8 -7.98 24.40 26.19
C GLU A 8 -7.18 23.91 27.41
N SER A 9 -5.85 23.98 27.36
CA SER A 9 -4.97 23.58 28.47
C SER A 9 -4.95 24.59 29.63
N HIS A 10 -5.40 25.83 29.40
CA HIS A 10 -5.59 26.82 30.45
C HIS A 10 -6.92 26.64 31.18
N VAL A 11 -7.98 26.33 30.43
CA VAL A 11 -9.34 26.20 30.97
C VAL A 11 -9.54 24.82 31.63
N PHE A 12 -8.91 23.77 31.10
CA PHE A 12 -9.04 22.41 31.61
C PHE A 12 -7.69 21.88 32.11
N PRO A 13 -7.68 21.10 33.20
CA PRO A 13 -6.49 20.38 33.65
C PRO A 13 -6.23 19.18 32.71
N THR A 14 -5.73 19.47 31.52
CA THR A 14 -5.56 18.49 30.44
C THR A 14 -4.28 17.69 30.62
N LEU A 15 -4.39 16.42 31.02
CA LEU A 15 -3.25 15.50 31.08
C LEU A 15 -2.75 15.12 29.69
N ALA A 16 -3.68 14.76 28.80
CA ALA A 16 -3.38 14.28 27.46
C ALA A 16 -4.35 14.85 26.42
N TYR A 17 -3.82 15.18 25.25
CA TYR A 17 -4.56 15.61 24.09
C TYR A 17 -4.59 14.48 23.05
N VAL A 18 -5.78 13.97 22.74
CA VAL A 18 -5.97 12.89 21.77
C VAL A 18 -6.04 13.45 20.35
N ALA A 19 -5.00 13.21 19.56
CA ALA A 19 -4.76 13.86 18.27
C ALA A 19 -4.85 12.88 17.09
N GLY A 20 -5.40 13.37 15.96
CA GLY A 20 -5.22 12.70 14.68
C GLY A 20 -3.82 12.93 14.07
N PRO A 21 -3.42 12.17 13.04
CA PRO A 21 -2.09 12.29 12.43
C PRO A 21 -1.70 13.71 11.99
N GLY A 22 -2.66 14.48 11.47
CA GLY A 22 -2.43 15.87 11.06
C GLY A 22 -2.30 16.84 12.24
N GLU A 23 -2.96 16.56 13.37
CA GLU A 23 -2.88 17.40 14.56
C GLU A 23 -1.58 17.17 15.33
N ILE A 24 -1.07 15.93 15.37
CA ILE A 24 0.21 15.58 15.99
C ILE A 24 1.35 16.43 15.40
N GLY A 25 1.43 16.50 14.06
CA GLY A 25 2.49 17.25 13.38
C GLY A 25 2.48 18.75 13.69
N TYR A 26 1.29 19.33 13.86
CA TYR A 26 1.15 20.72 14.27
C TYR A 26 1.41 20.92 15.77
N TYR A 27 0.95 20.02 16.64
CA TYR A 27 1.21 20.08 18.07
C TYR A 27 2.71 20.05 18.39
N ALA A 28 3.50 19.27 17.64
CA ALA A 28 4.96 19.24 17.78
C ALA A 28 5.62 20.62 17.60
N GLN A 29 4.99 21.54 16.86
CA GLN A 29 5.49 22.89 16.60
C GLN A 29 5.10 23.90 17.70
N LEU A 30 4.23 23.52 18.65
CA LEU A 30 3.68 24.43 19.66
C LEU A 30 4.48 24.51 20.97
N SER A 31 5.54 23.72 21.12
CA SER A 31 6.27 23.60 22.40
C SER A 31 6.71 24.95 22.96
N ASP A 32 7.27 25.83 22.14
CA ASP A 32 7.68 27.17 22.57
C ASP A 32 6.50 28.11 22.82
N TYR A 33 5.37 27.85 22.17
CA TYR A 33 4.15 28.61 22.38
C TYR A 33 3.53 28.31 23.75
N PHE A 34 3.51 27.03 24.15
CA PHE A 34 3.12 26.62 25.50
C PHE A 34 4.04 27.24 26.57
N LYS A 35 5.36 27.20 26.36
CA LYS A 35 6.34 27.85 27.25
C LYS A 35 6.10 29.36 27.37
N ALA A 36 5.83 30.06 26.26
CA ALA A 36 5.60 31.50 26.27
C ALA A 36 4.37 31.91 27.09
N HIS A 37 3.38 31.02 27.21
CA HIS A 37 2.18 31.21 28.04
C HIS A 37 2.30 30.62 29.44
N ASN A 38 3.47 30.06 29.81
CA ASN A 38 3.71 29.38 31.08
C ASN A 38 2.68 28.27 31.37
N ILE A 39 2.31 27.52 30.34
CA ILE A 39 1.40 26.37 30.41
C ILE A 39 2.20 25.12 30.03
N GLU A 40 2.04 24.05 30.80
CA GLU A 40 2.63 22.76 30.47
C GLU A 40 1.92 22.15 29.26
N MET A 41 2.69 21.67 28.30
CA MET A 41 2.14 21.05 27.10
C MET A 41 1.58 19.66 27.46
N PRO A 42 0.31 19.36 27.11
CA PRO A 42 -0.28 18.06 27.42
C PRO A 42 0.40 16.94 26.62
N ILE A 43 0.31 15.72 27.13
CA ILE A 43 0.80 14.53 26.42
C ILE A 43 0.01 14.38 25.12
N VAL A 44 0.69 14.42 23.97
CA VAL A 44 0.04 14.22 22.67
C VAL A 44 -0.13 12.72 22.43
N TRP A 45 -1.37 12.25 22.52
CA TRP A 45 -1.70 10.83 22.37
C TRP A 45 -2.38 10.56 21.01
N PRO A 46 -1.92 9.59 20.21
CA PRO A 46 -2.58 9.29 18.95
C PRO A 46 -3.97 8.71 19.19
N ARG A 47 -4.99 9.23 18.50
CA ARG A 47 -6.32 8.62 18.52
C ARG A 47 -6.31 7.23 17.87
N PHE A 48 -7.25 6.38 18.27
CA PHE A 48 -7.50 5.15 17.54
C PHE A 48 -7.87 5.44 16.08
N SER A 49 -7.26 4.68 15.18
CA SER A 49 -7.57 4.66 13.76
C SER A 49 -8.18 3.31 13.41
N VAL A 50 -9.29 3.31 12.66
CA VAL A 50 -10.05 2.09 12.40
C VAL A 50 -10.38 1.93 10.93
N ALA A 51 -10.19 0.70 10.44
CA ALA A 51 -10.71 0.24 9.16
C ALA A 51 -11.74 -0.88 9.42
N THR A 52 -13.02 -0.60 9.21
CA THR A 52 -14.07 -1.62 9.34
C THR A 52 -14.12 -2.50 8.10
N ILE A 53 -13.66 -3.75 8.25
CA ILE A 53 -13.65 -4.72 7.16
C ILE A 53 -14.91 -5.59 7.22
N GLU A 54 -15.79 -5.45 6.24
CA GLU A 54 -16.95 -6.33 6.13
C GLU A 54 -16.55 -7.75 5.73
N LYS A 55 -17.31 -8.76 6.18
CA LYS A 55 -17.06 -10.18 5.88
C LYS A 55 -16.84 -10.46 4.39
N LYS A 56 -17.60 -9.82 3.49
CA LYS A 56 -17.45 -9.99 2.03
C LYS A 56 -16.12 -9.41 1.53
N VAL A 57 -15.77 -8.21 2.00
CA VAL A 57 -14.51 -7.53 1.65
C VAL A 57 -13.31 -8.32 2.19
N GLY A 58 -13.37 -8.79 3.44
CA GLY A 58 -12.31 -9.60 4.03
C GLY A 58 -12.08 -10.93 3.30
N LYS A 59 -13.12 -11.56 2.76
CA LYS A 59 -12.97 -12.75 1.89
C LYS A 59 -12.22 -12.44 0.60
N VAL A 60 -12.46 -11.25 0.01
CA VAL A 60 -11.75 -10.81 -1.20
C VAL A 60 -10.28 -10.55 -0.85
N LEU A 61 -9.99 -9.78 0.20
CA LEU A 61 -8.60 -9.52 0.61
C LEU A 61 -7.81 -10.81 0.85
N LYS A 62 -8.39 -11.78 1.56
CA LYS A 62 -7.77 -13.09 1.78
C LYS A 62 -7.56 -13.89 0.50
N LYS A 63 -8.48 -13.80 -0.46
CA LYS A 63 -8.35 -14.49 -1.76
C LYS A 63 -7.18 -13.94 -2.58
N PHE A 64 -6.92 -12.64 -2.46
CA PHE A 64 -5.88 -11.94 -3.20
C PHE A 64 -4.57 -11.77 -2.42
N ASP A 65 -4.54 -12.19 -1.16
CA ASP A 65 -3.43 -11.97 -0.22
C ASP A 65 -3.00 -10.50 -0.14
N VAL A 66 -3.98 -9.59 -0.10
CA VAL A 66 -3.77 -8.13 -0.09
C VAL A 66 -3.99 -7.59 1.31
N THR A 67 -3.02 -6.84 1.82
CA THR A 67 -3.11 -6.16 3.13
C THR A 67 -3.76 -4.78 3.00
N LEU A 68 -4.08 -4.13 4.13
CA LEU A 68 -4.61 -2.76 4.12
C LEU A 68 -3.61 -1.74 3.58
N ASP A 69 -2.32 -1.94 3.84
CA ASP A 69 -1.26 -1.04 3.38
C ASP A 69 -1.09 -1.11 1.87
N ASP A 70 -1.27 -2.30 1.29
CA ASP A 70 -1.24 -2.49 -0.16
C ASP A 70 -2.32 -1.68 -0.88
N LEU A 71 -3.50 -1.52 -0.25
CA LEU A 71 -4.64 -0.78 -0.81
C LEU A 71 -4.41 0.73 -0.89
N GLN A 72 -3.35 1.26 -0.27
CA GLN A 72 -2.97 2.67 -0.41
C GLN A 72 -2.40 2.95 -1.82
N ARG A 73 -1.89 1.91 -2.50
CA ARG A 73 -1.36 2.03 -3.85
C ARG A 73 -2.48 2.16 -4.89
N PRO A 74 -2.23 2.83 -6.03
CA PRO A 74 -3.19 2.84 -7.13
C PRO A 74 -3.61 1.44 -7.58
N PHE A 75 -4.90 1.24 -7.86
CA PHE A 75 -5.45 -0.08 -8.25
C PHE A 75 -4.70 -0.73 -9.41
N HIS A 76 -4.26 0.06 -10.38
CA HIS A 76 -3.55 -0.44 -11.55
C HIS A 76 -2.21 -1.10 -11.19
N GLU A 77 -1.53 -0.66 -10.14
CA GLU A 77 -0.29 -1.26 -9.65
C GLU A 77 -0.59 -2.60 -8.97
N ILE A 78 -1.60 -2.64 -8.09
CA ILE A 78 -2.04 -3.87 -7.40
C ILE A 78 -2.45 -4.93 -8.43
N ALA A 79 -3.27 -4.54 -9.41
CA ALA A 79 -3.74 -5.44 -10.46
C ALA A 79 -2.61 -5.94 -11.36
N SER A 80 -1.56 -5.14 -11.57
CA SER A 80 -0.40 -5.54 -12.38
C SER A 80 0.51 -6.49 -11.60
N GLY A 81 0.75 -6.22 -10.31
CA GLY A 81 1.48 -7.14 -9.43
C GLY A 81 0.81 -8.51 -9.38
N PHE A 82 -0.50 -8.54 -9.09
CA PHE A 82 -1.27 -9.78 -9.10
C PHE A 82 -1.19 -10.53 -10.44
N ALA A 83 -1.29 -9.82 -11.56
CA ALA A 83 -1.22 -10.45 -12.88
C ALA A 83 0.16 -11.08 -13.16
N HIS A 84 1.24 -10.51 -12.63
CA HIS A 84 2.57 -11.10 -12.70
C HIS A 84 2.72 -12.31 -11.78
N ASP A 85 2.12 -12.27 -10.60
CA ASP A 85 2.18 -13.38 -9.64
C ASP A 85 1.38 -14.60 -10.11
N GLU A 86 0.21 -14.39 -10.72
CA GLU A 86 -0.63 -15.44 -11.31
C GLU A 86 -0.10 -16.05 -12.61
N ILE A 87 0.99 -15.52 -13.21
CA ILE A 87 1.59 -16.18 -14.36
C ILE A 87 2.03 -17.60 -13.94
N PRO A 88 1.59 -18.66 -14.64
CA PRO A 88 1.96 -20.04 -14.32
C PRO A 88 3.47 -20.21 -14.21
N ILE A 89 3.91 -20.99 -13.24
CA ILE A 89 5.34 -21.16 -12.96
C ILE A 89 6.07 -21.73 -14.17
N GLU A 90 5.43 -22.62 -14.91
CA GLU A 90 5.96 -23.22 -16.15
C GLU A 90 6.19 -22.16 -17.23
N SER A 91 5.34 -21.14 -17.28
CA SER A 91 5.50 -20.01 -18.20
C SER A 91 6.66 -19.10 -17.77
N LYS A 92 6.80 -18.82 -16.47
CA LYS A 92 7.95 -18.05 -15.93
C LYS A 92 9.26 -18.78 -16.20
N GLU A 93 9.30 -20.09 -15.97
CA GLU A 93 10.47 -20.94 -16.23
C GLU A 93 10.81 -21.01 -17.72
N ALA A 94 9.83 -21.18 -18.61
CA ALA A 94 10.07 -21.21 -20.05
C ALA A 94 10.67 -19.90 -20.56
N ILE A 95 10.17 -18.76 -20.06
CA ILE A 95 10.70 -17.43 -20.36
C ILE A 95 12.12 -17.27 -19.83
N GLY A 96 12.39 -17.72 -18.60
CA GLY A 96 13.72 -17.71 -18.00
C GLY A 96 14.73 -18.55 -18.80
N LYS A 97 14.33 -19.77 -19.21
CA LYS A 97 15.14 -20.65 -20.07
C LYS A 97 15.45 -19.99 -21.41
N LEU A 98 14.44 -19.41 -22.08
CA LEU A 98 14.64 -18.72 -23.35
C LEU A 98 15.59 -17.52 -23.21
N ARG A 99 15.45 -16.74 -22.13
CA ARG A 99 16.37 -15.62 -21.83
C ARG A 99 17.81 -16.10 -21.66
N ALA A 100 18.02 -17.19 -20.93
CA ALA A 100 19.34 -17.79 -20.74
C ALA A 100 19.93 -18.26 -22.07
N SER A 101 19.17 -18.99 -22.88
CA SER A 101 19.62 -19.47 -24.20
C SER A 101 19.97 -18.33 -25.16
N ILE A 102 19.19 -17.24 -25.19
CA ILE A 102 19.52 -16.05 -25.97
C ILE A 102 20.84 -15.44 -25.49
N SER A 103 21.03 -15.31 -24.18
CA SER A 103 22.26 -14.73 -23.63
C SER A 103 23.50 -15.56 -23.98
N GLU A 104 23.39 -16.88 -23.87
CA GLU A 104 24.47 -17.82 -24.17
C GLU A 104 24.81 -17.82 -25.66
N GLY A 105 23.80 -17.97 -26.54
CA GLY A 105 24.01 -17.98 -27.98
C GLY A 105 24.58 -16.66 -28.51
N VAL A 106 24.18 -15.52 -27.95
CA VAL A 106 24.79 -14.23 -28.34
C VAL A 106 26.22 -14.10 -27.82
N SER A 107 26.53 -14.60 -26.63
CA SER A 107 27.90 -14.59 -26.11
C SER A 107 28.84 -15.41 -26.99
N GLU A 108 28.40 -16.59 -27.43
CA GLU A 108 29.16 -17.42 -28.37
C GLU A 108 29.32 -16.72 -29.73
N LEU A 109 28.24 -16.12 -30.24
CA LEU A 109 28.27 -15.35 -31.48
C LEU A 109 29.26 -14.18 -31.39
N GLN A 110 29.30 -13.45 -30.27
CA GLN A 110 30.24 -12.35 -30.06
C GLN A 110 31.70 -12.79 -30.19
N VAL A 111 32.06 -13.94 -29.63
CA VAL A 111 33.44 -14.47 -29.71
C VAL A 111 33.79 -14.80 -31.16
N THR A 112 32.90 -15.48 -31.88
CA THR A 112 33.14 -15.91 -33.25
C THR A 112 33.15 -14.75 -34.26
N VAL A 113 32.20 -13.82 -34.18
CA VAL A 113 32.15 -12.68 -35.12
C VAL A 113 33.24 -11.63 -34.86
N SER A 114 33.69 -11.46 -33.60
CA SER A 114 34.79 -10.53 -33.30
C SER A 114 36.13 -10.99 -33.88
N ALA A 115 36.29 -12.31 -34.11
CA ALA A 115 37.46 -12.86 -34.79
C ALA A 115 37.49 -12.54 -36.30
N VAL A 116 36.31 -12.24 -36.88
CA VAL A 116 36.17 -11.85 -38.30
C VAL A 116 36.28 -10.33 -38.44
N ASP A 117 35.48 -9.59 -37.66
CA ASP A 117 35.49 -8.12 -37.62
C ASP A 117 35.12 -7.63 -36.21
N PRO A 118 36.01 -6.91 -35.51
CA PRO A 118 35.76 -6.38 -34.17
C PRO A 118 34.52 -5.46 -34.08
N THR A 119 34.12 -4.80 -35.17
CA THR A 119 32.96 -3.92 -35.20
C THR A 119 31.62 -4.67 -35.07
N LEU A 120 31.59 -5.95 -35.44
CA LEU A 120 30.38 -6.79 -35.35
C LEU A 120 29.98 -7.15 -33.91
N ARG A 121 30.88 -6.96 -32.94
CA ARG A 121 30.57 -7.14 -31.51
C ARG A 121 29.42 -6.24 -31.08
N ALA A 122 29.43 -4.98 -31.50
CA ALA A 122 28.37 -4.02 -31.19
C ALA A 122 27.02 -4.44 -31.79
N SER A 123 27.03 -4.97 -33.03
CA SER A 123 25.83 -5.50 -33.68
C SER A 123 25.23 -6.70 -32.93
N ALA A 124 26.08 -7.60 -32.42
CA ALA A 124 25.63 -8.71 -31.59
C ALA A 124 25.04 -8.25 -30.24
N GLU A 125 25.63 -7.24 -29.60
CA GLU A 125 25.03 -6.62 -28.40
C GLU A 125 23.68 -5.97 -28.68
N GLN A 126 23.57 -5.27 -29.81
CA GLN A 126 22.31 -4.66 -30.25
C GLN A 126 21.24 -5.73 -30.48
N PHE A 127 21.58 -6.84 -31.14
CA PHE A 127 20.68 -7.99 -31.31
C PHE A 127 20.21 -8.54 -29.96
N ARG A 128 21.11 -8.74 -28.99
CA ARG A 128 20.75 -9.20 -27.64
C ARG A 128 19.73 -8.28 -26.98
N ASN A 129 20.00 -6.98 -27.03
CA ASN A 129 19.12 -5.98 -26.41
C ASN A 129 17.73 -5.98 -27.07
N GLN A 130 17.66 -6.10 -28.39
CA GLN A 130 16.40 -6.20 -29.13
C GLN A 130 15.62 -7.48 -28.81
N ALA A 131 16.32 -8.61 -28.70
CA ALA A 131 15.73 -9.89 -28.31
C ALA A 131 15.16 -9.84 -26.88
N PHE A 132 15.90 -9.28 -25.93
CA PHE A 132 15.42 -9.07 -24.56
C PHE A 132 14.25 -8.09 -24.47
N GLY A 133 14.24 -7.02 -25.28
CA GLY A 133 13.11 -6.12 -25.39
C GLY A 133 11.84 -6.85 -25.86
N THR A 134 11.97 -7.65 -26.92
CA THR A 134 10.85 -8.43 -27.48
C THR A 134 10.35 -9.49 -26.50
N LEU A 135 11.26 -10.13 -25.74
CA LEU A 135 10.89 -11.08 -24.70
C LEU A 135 10.13 -10.40 -23.55
N LYS A 136 10.56 -9.21 -23.13
CA LYS A 136 9.86 -8.40 -22.12
C LYS A 136 8.46 -7.99 -22.60
N ASP A 137 8.30 -7.65 -23.88
CA ASP A 137 6.99 -7.34 -24.45
C ASP A 137 6.07 -8.57 -24.45
N LEU A 138 6.61 -9.76 -24.68
CA LEU A 138 5.87 -11.01 -24.58
C LEU A 138 5.44 -11.31 -23.13
N GLU A 139 6.34 -11.13 -22.16
CA GLU A 139 6.04 -11.23 -20.73
C GLU A 139 4.88 -10.29 -20.34
N SER A 140 4.93 -9.03 -20.81
CA SER A 140 3.88 -8.03 -20.55
C SER A 140 2.53 -8.43 -21.17
N LYS A 141 2.53 -8.94 -22.41
CA LYS A 141 1.31 -9.44 -23.07
C LYS A 141 0.72 -10.65 -22.34
N LEU A 142 1.57 -11.52 -21.81
CA LEU A 142 1.15 -12.66 -21.00
C LEU A 142 0.49 -12.19 -19.71
N ALA A 143 1.11 -11.27 -18.97
CA ALA A 143 0.50 -10.65 -17.78
C ALA A 143 -0.85 -9.99 -18.13
N GLN A 144 -0.95 -9.30 -19.27
CA GLN A 144 -2.21 -8.70 -19.72
C GLN A 144 -3.28 -9.75 -20.06
N ALA A 145 -2.89 -10.92 -20.57
CA ALA A 145 -3.82 -12.02 -20.83
C ALA A 145 -4.33 -12.65 -19.52
N VAL A 146 -3.44 -12.83 -18.54
CA VAL A 146 -3.82 -13.26 -17.17
C VAL A 146 -4.79 -12.26 -16.54
N LYS A 147 -4.47 -10.96 -16.60
CA LYS A 147 -5.35 -9.88 -16.13
C LYS A 147 -6.75 -9.95 -16.75
N ARG A 148 -6.85 -10.23 -18.05
CA ARG A 148 -8.13 -10.38 -18.76
C ARG A 148 -8.89 -11.62 -18.32
N LYS A 149 -8.22 -12.76 -18.12
CA LYS A 149 -8.83 -13.99 -17.59
C LYS A 149 -9.37 -13.79 -16.17
N SER A 150 -8.66 -13.00 -15.37
CA SER A 150 -9.00 -12.72 -13.97
C SER A 150 -9.82 -11.43 -13.78
N ALA A 151 -10.43 -10.88 -14.85
CA ALA A 151 -11.13 -9.59 -14.82
C ALA A 151 -12.26 -9.51 -13.77
N ILE A 152 -13.05 -10.58 -13.62
CA ILE A 152 -14.13 -10.65 -12.62
C ILE A 152 -13.54 -10.55 -11.20
N ALA A 153 -12.46 -11.30 -10.96
CA ALA A 153 -11.81 -11.34 -9.68
C ALA A 153 -11.19 -9.97 -9.37
N LEU A 154 -10.51 -9.34 -10.33
CA LEU A 154 -9.96 -8.00 -10.19
C LEU A 154 -11.03 -6.94 -9.93
N SER A 155 -12.20 -7.03 -10.56
CA SER A 155 -13.32 -6.14 -10.25
C SER A 155 -13.83 -6.29 -8.81
N GLN A 156 -13.78 -7.50 -8.24
CA GLN A 156 -14.09 -7.70 -6.82
C GLN A 156 -13.06 -7.02 -5.92
N LEU A 157 -11.77 -7.10 -6.27
CA LEU A 157 -10.69 -6.43 -5.55
C LEU A 157 -10.80 -4.91 -5.65
N GLU A 158 -11.14 -4.38 -6.83
CA GLU A 158 -11.37 -2.94 -7.04
C GLU A 158 -12.49 -2.43 -6.13
N LYS A 159 -13.62 -3.15 -6.06
CA LYS A 159 -14.72 -2.80 -5.15
C LYS A 159 -14.31 -2.88 -3.68
N ALA A 160 -13.49 -3.86 -3.32
CA ALA A 160 -12.93 -3.96 -1.97
C ALA A 160 -12.04 -2.77 -1.64
N GLN A 161 -11.19 -2.33 -2.58
CA GLN A 161 -10.35 -1.14 -2.42
C GLN A 161 -11.21 0.12 -2.27
N VAL A 162 -12.22 0.33 -3.11
CA VAL A 162 -13.10 1.50 -3.01
C VAL A 162 -13.84 1.56 -1.65
N HIS A 163 -14.18 0.40 -1.08
CA HIS A 163 -14.85 0.32 0.21
C HIS A 163 -13.92 0.65 1.40
N LEU A 164 -12.63 0.35 1.30
CA LEU A 164 -11.64 0.53 2.38
C LEU A 164 -10.79 1.81 2.23
N MET A 165 -10.65 2.27 1.00
CA MET A 165 -9.88 3.44 0.59
C MET A 165 -10.69 4.30 -0.40
N PRO A 166 -11.90 4.78 -0.02
CA PRO A 166 -12.71 5.62 -0.89
C PRO A 166 -11.94 6.89 -1.29
N ASN A 167 -11.85 7.14 -2.60
CA ASN A 167 -11.04 8.23 -3.18
C ASN A 167 -9.55 8.20 -2.75
N GLY A 168 -9.01 7.01 -2.48
CA GLY A 168 -7.62 6.83 -2.02
C GLY A 168 -7.36 7.32 -0.60
N LYS A 169 -8.42 7.53 0.20
CA LYS A 169 -8.32 7.96 1.60
C LYS A 169 -8.87 6.88 2.52
N PRO A 170 -8.32 6.69 3.74
CA PRO A 170 -8.88 5.76 4.71
C PRO A 170 -10.37 5.99 4.94
N THR A 171 -11.15 4.91 4.99
CA THR A 171 -12.62 4.99 5.14
C THR A 171 -13.07 5.83 6.32
N GLU A 172 -12.36 5.79 7.46
CA GLU A 172 -12.68 6.64 8.64
C GLU A 172 -12.67 8.15 8.35
N ARG A 173 -12.03 8.61 7.26
CA ARG A 173 -11.98 10.02 6.86
C ARG A 173 -13.06 10.42 5.87
N VAL A 174 -13.83 9.47 5.36
CA VAL A 174 -14.82 9.68 4.30
C VAL A 174 -16.19 9.21 4.74
N GLN A 175 -16.26 8.05 5.39
CA GLN A 175 -17.51 7.43 5.80
C GLN A 175 -17.76 7.66 7.30
N GLY A 176 -18.93 8.23 7.60
CA GLY A 176 -19.38 8.43 8.96
C GLY A 176 -19.78 7.11 9.65
N PRO A 177 -19.79 7.08 10.99
CA PRO A 177 -20.14 5.89 11.77
C PRO A 177 -21.59 5.43 11.55
N MET A 178 -22.49 6.36 11.14
CA MET A 178 -23.90 6.07 10.89
C MET A 178 -24.13 4.96 9.87
N TYR A 179 -23.24 4.81 8.89
CA TYR A 179 -23.33 3.72 7.91
C TYR A 179 -23.25 2.35 8.60
N TYR A 180 -22.28 2.18 9.50
CA TYR A 180 -22.06 0.93 10.22
C TYR A 180 -23.11 0.73 11.31
N LEU A 181 -23.52 1.79 11.99
CA LEU A 181 -24.58 1.74 13.01
C LEU A 181 -25.94 1.34 12.42
N ALA A 182 -26.32 1.88 11.27
CA ALA A 182 -27.57 1.52 10.60
C ALA A 182 -27.60 0.04 10.18
N ARG A 183 -26.43 -0.54 9.89
CA ARG A 183 -26.32 -1.91 9.38
C ARG A 183 -26.08 -2.97 10.44
N TYR A 184 -25.34 -2.62 11.50
CA TYR A 184 -24.88 -3.55 12.52
C TYR A 184 -25.41 -3.22 13.93
N GLY A 185 -26.09 -2.08 14.10
CA GLY A 185 -26.68 -1.67 15.38
C GLY A 185 -25.63 -1.46 16.49
N GLY A 186 -26.08 -1.62 17.74
CA GLY A 186 -25.25 -1.44 18.93
C GLY A 186 -24.04 -2.37 19.00
N ALA A 187 -24.15 -3.59 18.45
CA ALA A 187 -23.06 -4.57 18.45
C ALA A 187 -21.77 -4.05 17.78
N PHE A 188 -21.88 -3.10 16.85
CA PHE A 188 -20.72 -2.44 16.27
C PHE A 188 -19.98 -1.57 17.30
N LEU A 189 -20.71 -0.82 18.12
CA LEU A 189 -20.11 0.00 19.19
C LEU A 189 -19.48 -0.89 20.26
N ASP A 190 -20.15 -1.98 20.65
CA ASP A 190 -19.63 -2.94 21.61
C ASP A 190 -18.29 -3.51 21.12
N THR A 191 -18.22 -3.90 19.83
CA THR A 191 -16.98 -4.40 19.22
C THR A 191 -15.87 -3.34 19.20
N LEU A 192 -16.20 -2.08 18.95
CA LEU A 192 -15.20 -1.00 18.99
C LEU A 192 -14.69 -0.78 20.41
N TYR A 193 -15.59 -0.77 21.39
CA TYR A 193 -15.26 -0.56 22.80
C TYR A 193 -14.33 -1.67 23.31
N GLU A 194 -14.64 -2.93 23.00
CA GLU A 194 -13.79 -4.08 23.37
C GLU A 194 -12.40 -4.03 22.74
N ARG A 195 -12.27 -3.48 21.53
CA ARG A 195 -10.97 -3.43 20.81
C ARG A 195 -10.16 -2.18 21.10
N PHE A 196 -10.78 -1.14 21.64
CA PHE A 196 -10.13 0.12 21.97
C PHE A 196 -9.50 0.04 23.36
N GLU A 197 -8.53 -0.86 23.50
CA GLU A 197 -7.73 -0.96 24.71
C GLU A 197 -6.81 0.26 24.78
N VAL A 198 -6.72 0.94 25.93
CA VAL A 198 -5.75 2.00 26.18
C VAL A 198 -4.70 1.43 27.14
N ASP A 199 -3.48 1.26 26.64
CA ASP A 199 -2.34 0.87 27.46
C ASP A 199 -1.52 2.13 27.74
N LEU A 200 -1.53 2.59 29.00
CA LEU A 200 -0.82 3.78 29.44
C LEU A 200 0.64 3.49 29.81
N ASP A 201 1.01 2.20 29.94
CA ASP A 201 2.37 1.78 30.30
C ASP A 201 3.26 1.59 29.05
N ARG A 202 2.67 1.66 27.86
CA ARG A 202 3.35 1.50 26.58
C ARG A 202 3.37 2.82 25.79
N PRO A 203 4.54 3.34 25.39
CA PRO A 203 4.60 4.60 24.67
C PRO A 203 3.98 4.46 23.26
N PRO A 204 3.39 5.54 22.72
CA PRO A 204 2.48 5.53 21.57
C PRO A 204 3.11 5.11 20.22
N ASP A 205 4.41 4.90 20.19
CA ASP A 205 5.29 4.54 19.07
C ASP A 205 5.53 3.03 18.94
N ALA A 206 5.06 2.21 19.89
CA ALA A 206 5.12 0.76 19.78
C ALA A 206 3.93 0.24 18.95
N GLY A 207 4.13 0.16 17.62
CA GLY A 207 3.13 -0.16 16.60
C GLY A 207 1.99 -1.11 17.02
N ARG A 208 0.77 -0.70 16.66
CA ARG A 208 -0.42 -1.55 16.60
C ARG A 208 -0.66 -2.04 15.18
#